data_AF-A0A4Y7JAR5-F1
#
_entry.id   AF-A0A4Y7JAR5-F1
#
_cell.length_a   1.000
_cell.length_b   1.000
_cell.length_c   1.000
_cell.angle_alpha   90.00
_cell.angle_beta   90.00
_cell.angle_gamma   90.00
#
_symmetry.space_group_name_H-M   'P 1'
#
loop_
_entity.id
_entity.type
_entity.pdbx_description
1 polymer ?
#
loop_
_entity_poly.entity_id
_entity_poly.type
_entity_poly.pdbx_seq_one_letter_code
_entity_poly.pdbx_strand_id
1 'polypeptide(L)'
;MASFHVRSISLPTNSHPLTLAVEEQLCQIKESSSSSISQNLSGLQKLYECVEDFLSTQDGKCLDTVLDGSIMLLDVCSIIKDVSSQTRKSVQELQSSIRRRSNEVSEYMTSRKKITNVIRKCLADLKNNKKNDTEISLLAEVEATTLAVFESILSFISGPKQNKSLISKLTLTKRIAHSEETSEVLKVDIAVKALTKGIEVHSVQKTLGALEMTLQDLEDGLETVFRCLIKHRVSLLNIN
;
A
#
# COMPACT_ATOMS: atom_id res chain seq x y z
N MET A 1 5.43 36.74 47.36
CA MET A 1 6.63 36.34 46.60
C MET A 1 6.24 35.16 45.72
N ALA A 2 6.10 35.37 44.41
CA ALA A 2 5.66 34.31 43.50
C ALA A 2 6.85 33.41 43.14
N SER A 3 6.71 32.11 43.42
CA SER A 3 7.67 31.07 43.04
C SER A 3 7.50 30.77 41.54
N PHE A 4 8.50 31.10 40.74
CA PHE A 4 8.56 30.68 39.33
C PHE A 4 9.11 29.26 39.26
N HIS A 5 8.23 28.29 39.01
CA HIS A 5 8.64 26.96 38.59
C HIS A 5 9.17 27.03 37.15
N VAL A 6 10.50 27.08 37.02
CA VAL A 6 11.17 26.81 35.74
C VAL A 6 10.92 25.34 35.41
N ARG A 7 10.08 25.07 34.41
CA ARG A 7 9.96 23.75 33.81
C ARG A 7 11.23 23.47 33.02
N SER A 8 12.04 22.53 33.48
CA SER A 8 13.17 21.99 32.74
C SER A 8 12.67 21.44 31.40
N ILE A 9 13.13 22.05 30.32
CA ILE A 9 13.07 21.49 28.96
C ILE A 9 14.12 20.38 28.91
N SER A 10 13.68 19.12 28.96
CA SER A 10 14.53 17.99 28.60
C SER A 10 14.99 18.16 27.16
N LEU A 11 16.30 18.27 26.94
CA LEU A 11 16.89 18.15 25.59
C LEU A 11 16.42 16.83 24.98
N PRO A 12 16.20 16.77 23.65
CA PRO A 12 16.05 15.48 23.00
C PRO A 12 17.32 14.67 23.29
N THR A 13 17.14 13.47 23.83
CA THR A 13 18.17 12.44 23.90
C THR A 13 18.85 12.39 22.52
N ASN A 14 20.19 12.51 22.47
CA ASN A 14 20.94 12.41 21.21
C ASN A 14 20.76 10.98 20.64
N SER A 15 19.68 10.77 19.88
CA SER A 15 19.47 9.55 19.12
C SER A 15 20.61 9.40 18.11
N HIS A 16 21.07 8.17 17.90
CA HIS A 16 22.15 7.89 16.96
C HIS A 16 21.77 8.39 15.55
N PRO A 17 22.69 8.99 14.75
CA PRO A 17 22.36 9.58 13.45
C PRO A 17 21.61 8.63 12.50
N LEU A 18 21.90 7.32 12.55
CA LEU A 18 21.23 6.30 11.75
C LEU A 18 19.78 6.03 12.21
N THR A 19 19.52 6.08 13.52
CA THR A 19 18.15 5.98 14.06
C THR A 19 17.30 7.15 13.58
N LEU A 20 17.84 8.37 13.64
CA LEU A 20 17.16 9.57 13.16
C LEU A 20 16.84 9.49 11.65
N ALA A 21 17.76 8.94 10.85
CA ALA A 21 17.53 8.77 9.42
C ALA A 21 16.33 7.85 9.11
N VAL A 22 16.20 6.74 9.85
CA VAL A 22 15.03 5.84 9.73
C VAL A 22 13.76 6.55 10.18
N GLU A 23 13.78 7.24 11.32
CA GLU A 23 12.64 8.00 11.85
C GLU A 23 12.18 9.11 10.91
N GLU A 24 13.11 9.81 10.24
CA GLU A 24 12.80 10.84 9.25
C GLU A 24 12.07 10.26 8.04
N GLN A 25 12.54 9.12 7.50
CA GLN A 25 11.87 8.45 6.39
C GLN A 25 10.48 7.93 6.80
N LEU A 26 10.34 7.40 8.02
CA LEU A 26 9.03 6.98 8.56
C LEU A 26 8.06 8.17 8.65
N CYS A 27 8.51 9.31 9.19
CA CYS A 27 7.72 10.53 9.26
C CYS A 27 7.29 10.99 7.87
N GLN A 28 8.23 11.03 6.92
CA GLN A 28 7.96 11.48 5.55
C GLN A 28 6.86 10.63 4.88
N ILE A 29 6.91 9.29 5.01
CA ILE A 29 5.89 8.41 4.44
C ILE A 29 4.53 8.60 5.12
N LYS A 30 4.51 8.76 6.45
CA LYS A 30 3.26 8.95 7.22
C LYS A 30 2.58 10.28 6.92
N GLU A 31 3.36 11.36 6.84
CA GLU A 31 2.87 12.70 6.45
C GLU A 31 2.42 12.71 4.99
N SER A 32 3.07 11.92 4.14
CA SER A 32 2.71 11.71 2.74
C SER A 32 1.59 10.67 2.55
N SER A 33 0.79 10.36 3.58
CA SER A 33 -0.33 9.40 3.48
C SER A 33 -1.39 9.78 2.44
N SER A 34 -1.44 11.06 2.02
CA SER A 34 -2.27 11.55 0.90
C SER A 34 -1.53 11.63 -0.46
N SER A 35 -0.28 11.17 -0.52
CA SER A 35 0.58 11.24 -1.70
C SER A 35 0.32 10.06 -2.66
N SER A 36 0.90 10.10 -3.86
CA SER A 36 0.70 9.03 -4.84
C SER A 36 1.31 7.70 -4.37
N ILE A 37 0.78 6.59 -4.87
CA ILE A 37 1.33 5.26 -4.58
C ILE A 37 2.81 5.15 -4.96
N SER A 38 3.22 5.77 -6.07
CA SER A 38 4.61 5.81 -6.51
C SER A 38 5.53 6.52 -5.52
N GLN A 39 5.07 7.61 -4.89
CA GLN A 39 5.83 8.31 -3.85
C GLN A 39 5.99 7.45 -2.61
N ASN A 40 4.94 6.74 -2.20
CA ASN A 40 5.02 5.81 -1.07
C ASN A 40 5.99 4.65 -1.32
N LEU A 41 6.01 4.08 -2.53
CA LEU A 41 6.96 3.01 -2.90
C LEU A 41 8.41 3.51 -2.95
N SER A 42 8.65 4.70 -3.50
CA SER A 42 9.97 5.34 -3.46
C SER A 42 10.40 5.65 -2.02
N GLY A 43 9.46 6.08 -1.17
CA GLY A 43 9.70 6.25 0.26
C GLY A 43 10.10 4.96 0.95
N LEU A 44 9.41 3.84 0.68
CA LEU A 44 9.78 2.54 1.22
C LEU A 44 11.18 2.10 0.77
N GLN A 45 11.54 2.33 -0.49
CA GLN A 45 12.89 2.03 -0.96
C GLN A 45 13.94 2.76 -0.10
N LYS A 46 13.80 4.08 0.06
CA LYS A 46 14.72 4.90 0.87
C LYS A 46 14.73 4.49 2.33
N LEU A 47 13.55 4.18 2.89
CA LEU A 47 13.42 3.70 4.26
C LEU A 47 14.24 2.42 4.45
N TYR A 48 14.10 1.44 3.57
CA TYR A 48 14.87 0.21 3.66
C TYR A 48 16.37 0.44 3.44
N GLU A 49 16.78 1.36 2.58
CA GLU A 49 18.19 1.77 2.48
C GLU A 49 18.74 2.27 3.83
N CYS A 50 18.01 3.14 4.54
CA CYS A 50 18.40 3.61 5.87
C CYS A 50 18.39 2.49 6.94
N VAL A 51 17.43 1.56 6.85
CA VAL A 51 17.34 0.43 7.78
C VAL A 51 18.55 -0.50 7.63
N GLU A 52 19.04 -0.73 6.42
CA GLU A 52 20.24 -1.53 6.19
C GLU A 52 21.49 -0.90 6.83
N ASP A 53 21.64 0.43 6.71
CA ASP A 53 22.73 1.15 7.37
C ASP A 53 22.61 1.06 8.89
N PHE A 54 21.39 1.22 9.43
CA PHE A 54 21.13 1.04 10.86
C PHE A 54 21.50 -0.37 11.36
N LEU A 55 21.06 -1.41 10.65
CA LEU A 55 21.33 -2.80 11.01
C LEU A 55 22.83 -3.13 11.03
N SER A 56 23.65 -2.49 10.19
CA SER A 56 25.10 -2.68 10.18
C SER A 56 25.81 -2.31 11.50
N THR A 57 25.14 -1.56 12.37
CA THR A 57 25.67 -1.10 13.66
C THR A 57 25.13 -1.86 14.87
N GLN A 58 24.23 -2.82 14.66
CA GLN A 58 23.53 -3.52 15.74
C GLN A 58 24.22 -4.83 16.14
N ASP A 59 24.51 -4.99 17.43
CA ASP A 59 25.07 -6.21 18.01
C ASP A 59 23.96 -7.27 18.23
N GLY A 60 23.64 -8.04 17.19
CA GLY A 60 23.11 -9.42 17.18
C GLY A 60 22.03 -9.86 18.17
N LYS A 61 21.33 -8.94 18.85
CA LYS A 61 20.34 -9.31 19.88
C LYS A 61 19.01 -9.67 19.23
N CYS A 62 18.73 -10.97 19.30
CA CYS A 62 17.47 -11.69 19.08
C CYS A 62 16.40 -10.91 18.31
N LEU A 63 16.43 -11.12 17.00
CA LEU A 63 15.59 -10.44 16.02
C LEU A 63 14.54 -11.38 15.43
N ASP A 64 14.23 -12.49 16.13
CA ASP A 64 13.37 -13.57 15.63
C ASP A 64 11.97 -13.06 15.24
N THR A 65 11.37 -12.17 16.03
CA THR A 65 10.05 -11.61 15.71
C THR A 65 10.06 -10.72 14.47
N VAL A 66 11.17 -10.01 14.22
CA VAL A 66 11.33 -9.17 13.02
C VAL A 66 11.65 -10.03 11.80
N LEU A 67 12.35 -11.15 11.99
CA LEU A 67 12.58 -12.13 10.94
C LEU A 67 11.26 -12.77 10.48
N ASP A 68 10.36 -13.12 11.39
CA ASP A 68 9.00 -13.58 11.06
C ASP A 68 8.21 -12.48 10.31
N GLY A 69 8.29 -11.23 10.80
CA GLY A 69 7.70 -10.06 10.12
C GLY A 69 8.19 -9.91 8.68
N SER A 70 9.49 -10.10 8.43
CA SER A 70 10.06 -10.01 7.08
C SER A 70 9.49 -11.05 6.10
N ILE A 71 9.17 -12.27 6.57
CA ILE A 71 8.52 -13.30 5.73
C ILE A 71 7.12 -12.82 5.36
N MET A 72 6.35 -12.38 6.35
CA MET A 72 5.00 -11.88 6.13
C MET A 72 4.99 -10.72 5.13
N LEU A 73 5.91 -9.77 5.24
CA LEU A 73 6.03 -8.67 4.28
C LEU A 73 6.31 -9.16 2.85
N LEU A 74 7.20 -10.16 2.68
CA LEU A 74 7.48 -10.76 1.38
C LEU A 74 6.27 -11.48 0.78
N ASP A 75 5.53 -12.22 1.60
CA ASP A 75 4.31 -12.93 1.18
C ASP A 75 3.24 -11.93 0.72
N VAL A 76 3.01 -10.88 1.51
CA VAL A 76 2.04 -9.82 1.17
C VAL A 76 2.47 -9.07 -0.08
N CYS A 77 3.75 -8.72 -0.21
CA CYS A 77 4.29 -8.04 -1.39
C CYS A 77 4.12 -8.90 -2.65
N SER A 78 4.34 -10.22 -2.53
CA SER A 78 4.12 -11.18 -3.63
C SER A 78 2.66 -11.21 -4.07
N ILE A 79 1.72 -11.27 -3.13
CA ILE A 79 0.29 -11.19 -3.42
C ILE A 79 -0.04 -9.89 -4.15
N ILE A 80 0.51 -8.75 -3.70
CA ILE A 80 0.27 -7.44 -4.32
C ILE A 80 0.76 -7.43 -5.76
N LYS A 81 1.99 -7.92 -6.02
CA LYS A 81 2.54 -8.03 -7.38
C LYS A 81 1.64 -8.88 -8.28
N ASP A 82 1.18 -10.02 -7.79
CA ASP A 82 0.31 -10.93 -8.55
C ASP A 82 -1.03 -10.27 -8.91
N VAL A 83 -1.68 -9.57 -7.96
CA VAL A 83 -2.96 -8.91 -8.23
C VAL A 83 -2.80 -7.67 -9.11
N SER A 84 -1.69 -6.93 -9.01
CA SER A 84 -1.35 -5.83 -9.93
C SER A 84 -1.20 -6.35 -11.36
N SER A 85 -0.40 -7.41 -11.54
CA SER A 85 -0.17 -8.04 -12.84
C SER A 85 -1.46 -8.59 -13.46
N GLN A 86 -2.28 -9.29 -12.68
CA GLN A 86 -3.57 -9.78 -13.15
C GLN A 86 -4.52 -8.64 -13.53
N THR A 87 -4.53 -7.55 -12.76
CA THR A 87 -5.35 -6.37 -13.08
C THR A 87 -4.90 -5.75 -14.40
N ARG A 88 -3.60 -5.50 -14.57
CA ARG A 88 -3.04 -4.92 -15.79
C ARG A 88 -3.32 -5.78 -17.01
N LYS A 89 -3.11 -7.09 -16.90
CA LYS A 89 -3.43 -8.04 -17.96
C LYS A 89 -4.91 -7.98 -18.35
N SER A 90 -5.82 -7.94 -17.37
CA SER A 90 -7.27 -7.84 -17.67
C SER A 90 -7.65 -6.52 -18.34
N VAL A 91 -6.97 -5.42 -18.00
CA VAL A 91 -7.14 -4.10 -18.65
C VAL A 91 -6.67 -4.17 -20.10
N GLN A 92 -5.51 -4.74 -20.37
CA GLN A 92 -4.96 -4.93 -21.72
C GLN A 92 -5.84 -5.81 -22.60
N GLU A 93 -6.32 -6.93 -22.06
CA GLU A 93 -7.24 -7.84 -22.73
C GLU A 93 -8.54 -7.11 -23.11
N LEU A 94 -9.13 -6.37 -22.17
CA LEU A 94 -10.34 -5.59 -22.42
C LEU A 94 -10.12 -4.50 -23.49
N GLN A 95 -9.03 -3.73 -23.41
CA GLN A 95 -8.69 -2.74 -24.44
C GLN A 95 -8.54 -3.40 -25.82
N SER A 96 -7.86 -4.55 -25.89
CA SER A 96 -7.67 -5.29 -27.12
C SER A 96 -8.99 -5.78 -27.70
N SER A 97 -9.89 -6.31 -26.86
CA SER A 97 -11.25 -6.70 -27.21
C SER A 97 -12.02 -5.51 -27.80
N ILE A 98 -12.03 -4.37 -27.11
CA ILE A 98 -12.70 -3.15 -27.55
C ILE A 98 -12.20 -2.72 -28.94
N ARG A 99 -10.86 -2.70 -29.14
CA ARG A 99 -10.25 -2.34 -30.43
C ARG A 99 -10.63 -3.32 -31.56
N ARG A 100 -10.79 -4.60 -31.24
CA ARG A 100 -11.24 -5.65 -32.17
C ARG A 100 -12.76 -5.63 -32.39
N ARG A 101 -13.50 -4.71 -31.75
CA ARG A 101 -14.97 -4.66 -31.72
C ARG A 101 -15.59 -5.94 -31.14
N SER A 102 -14.83 -6.66 -30.31
CA SER A 102 -15.31 -7.73 -29.43
C SER A 102 -15.76 -7.11 -28.10
N ASN A 103 -16.71 -7.74 -27.41
CA ASN A 103 -17.25 -7.27 -26.13
C ASN A 103 -16.95 -8.26 -24.99
N GLU A 104 -15.67 -8.39 -24.62
CA GLU A 104 -15.21 -9.26 -23.52
C GLU A 104 -15.30 -8.56 -22.14
N VAL A 105 -16.31 -7.70 -21.97
CA VAL A 105 -16.57 -7.01 -20.70
C VAL A 105 -16.90 -8.01 -19.58
N SER A 106 -17.52 -9.14 -19.91
CA SER A 106 -17.91 -10.15 -18.93
C SER A 106 -16.71 -10.88 -18.32
N GLU A 107 -15.67 -11.10 -19.12
CA GLU A 107 -14.39 -11.71 -18.78
C GLU A 107 -13.60 -10.78 -17.87
N TYR A 108 -13.50 -9.49 -18.24
CA TYR A 108 -12.93 -8.45 -17.38
C TYR A 108 -13.64 -8.42 -16.01
N MET A 109 -14.98 -8.37 -15.99
CA MET A 109 -15.75 -8.33 -14.74
C MET A 109 -15.54 -9.58 -13.88
N THR A 110 -15.38 -10.74 -14.50
CA THR A 110 -15.11 -12.00 -13.82
C THR A 110 -13.71 -12.00 -13.21
N SER A 111 -12.69 -11.60 -13.99
CA SER A 111 -11.31 -11.44 -13.51
C SER A 111 -11.25 -10.45 -12.35
N ARG A 112 -11.88 -9.28 -12.53
CA ARG A 112 -12.01 -8.23 -11.53
C ARG A 112 -12.55 -8.76 -10.21
N LYS A 113 -13.66 -9.52 -10.25
CA LYS A 113 -14.27 -10.13 -9.06
C LYS A 113 -13.32 -11.10 -8.35
N LYS A 114 -12.58 -11.93 -9.09
CA LYS A 114 -11.59 -12.87 -8.54
C LYS A 114 -10.46 -12.12 -7.84
N ILE A 115 -9.88 -11.13 -8.51
CA ILE A 115 -8.82 -10.26 -7.96
C ILE A 115 -9.30 -9.61 -6.66
N THR A 116 -10.49 -9.00 -6.65
CA THR A 116 -11.00 -8.37 -5.44
C THR A 116 -11.22 -9.36 -4.30
N ASN A 117 -11.57 -10.62 -4.59
CA ASN A 117 -11.70 -11.66 -3.56
C ASN A 117 -10.34 -12.02 -2.94
N VAL A 118 -9.30 -12.16 -3.76
CA VAL A 118 -7.93 -12.39 -3.26
C VAL A 118 -7.48 -11.25 -2.36
N ILE A 119 -7.68 -10.00 -2.80
CA ILE A 119 -7.34 -8.81 -2.02
C ILE A 119 -8.09 -8.79 -0.69
N ARG A 120 -9.41 -9.05 -0.69
CA ARG A 120 -10.20 -9.08 0.54
C ARG A 120 -9.71 -10.15 1.52
N LYS A 121 -9.29 -11.31 1.02
CA LYS A 121 -8.72 -12.37 1.86
C LYS A 121 -7.42 -11.89 2.50
N CYS A 122 -6.49 -11.37 1.69
CA CYS A 122 -5.21 -10.82 2.16
C CYS A 122 -5.41 -9.74 3.24
N LEU A 123 -6.30 -8.76 3.00
CA LEU A 123 -6.60 -7.72 3.99
C LEU A 123 -7.24 -8.27 5.29
N ALA A 124 -8.05 -9.32 5.19
CA ALA A 124 -8.64 -9.97 6.37
C ALA A 124 -7.56 -10.70 7.19
N ASP A 125 -6.66 -11.41 6.51
CA ASP A 125 -5.54 -12.12 7.14
C ASP A 125 -4.62 -11.12 7.86
N LEU A 126 -4.29 -9.98 7.23
CA LEU A 126 -3.52 -8.89 7.85
C LEU A 126 -4.18 -8.35 9.13
N LYS A 127 -5.50 -8.17 9.12
CA LYS A 127 -6.23 -7.66 10.28
C LYS A 127 -6.19 -8.63 11.47
N ASN A 128 -6.21 -9.93 11.21
CA ASN A 128 -6.20 -10.97 12.25
C ASN A 128 -4.82 -11.13 12.91
N ASN A 129 -3.75 -10.64 12.28
CA ASN A 129 -2.37 -10.75 12.76
C ASN A 129 -1.89 -9.57 13.62
N LYS A 130 -2.73 -8.55 13.88
CA LYS A 130 -2.35 -7.41 14.74
C LYS A 130 -2.26 -7.86 16.20
N LYS A 131 -1.04 -8.05 16.71
CA LYS A 131 -0.75 -8.31 18.13
C LYS A 131 -0.91 -7.00 18.93
N ASN A 132 -1.50 -7.08 20.12
CA ASN A 132 -1.73 -5.95 21.01
C ASN A 132 -0.49 -5.65 21.86
N ASP A 133 -0.19 -4.35 22.01
CA ASP A 133 0.64 -3.73 23.05
C ASP A 133 1.95 -4.44 23.43
N THR A 134 2.98 -4.24 22.63
CA THR A 134 4.36 -4.30 23.08
C THR A 134 5.06 -3.03 22.62
N GLU A 135 5.97 -2.52 23.43
CA GLU A 135 6.87 -1.40 23.13
C GLU A 135 7.33 -1.48 21.65
N ILE A 136 6.92 -0.49 20.85
CA ILE A 136 7.14 -0.51 19.40
C ILE A 136 8.64 -0.25 19.17
N SER A 137 9.38 -1.31 18.86
CA SER A 137 10.74 -1.15 18.35
C SER A 137 10.72 -0.40 17.02
N LEU A 138 11.82 0.31 16.70
CA LEU A 138 11.97 1.02 15.42
C LEU A 138 11.66 0.11 14.22
N LEU A 139 12.10 -1.15 14.26
CA LEU A 139 11.85 -2.12 13.19
C LEU A 139 10.38 -2.57 13.12
N ALA A 140 9.68 -2.64 14.25
CA ALA A 140 8.23 -2.87 14.25
C ALA A 140 7.47 -1.68 13.62
N GLU A 141 7.97 -0.46 13.78
CA GLU A 141 7.40 0.73 13.13
C GLU A 141 7.65 0.74 11.61
N VAL A 142 8.82 0.28 11.17
CA VAL A 142 9.14 0.03 9.74
C VAL A 142 8.19 -0.99 9.13
N GLU A 143 7.99 -2.12 9.81
CA GLU A 143 7.05 -3.17 9.39
C GLU A 143 5.62 -2.62 9.28
N ALA A 144 5.14 -1.92 10.32
CA ALA A 144 3.81 -1.34 10.34
C ALA A 144 3.60 -0.29 9.23
N THR A 145 4.61 0.52 8.94
CA THR A 145 4.57 1.52 7.88
C THR A 145 4.54 0.86 6.50
N THR A 146 5.34 -0.18 6.30
CA THR A 146 5.34 -0.98 5.06
C THR A 146 3.99 -1.64 4.83
N LEU A 147 3.39 -2.23 5.87
CA LEU A 147 2.05 -2.79 5.82
C LEU A 147 0.98 -1.74 5.49
N ALA A 148 1.06 -0.54 6.05
CA ALA A 148 0.12 0.52 5.74
C ALA A 148 0.17 0.94 4.25
N VAL A 149 1.37 1.01 3.66
CA VAL A 149 1.55 1.26 2.22
C VAL A 149 0.96 0.10 1.40
N PHE A 150 1.23 -1.15 1.79
CA PHE A 150 0.66 -2.34 1.15
C PHE A 150 -0.87 -2.41 1.22
N GLU A 151 -1.46 -2.10 2.38
CA GLU A 151 -2.91 -1.98 2.56
C GLU A 151 -3.51 -0.90 1.64
N SER A 152 -2.82 0.23 1.47
CA SER A 152 -3.21 1.31 0.56
C SER A 152 -3.21 0.85 -0.90
N ILE A 153 -2.15 0.15 -1.35
CA ILE A 153 -2.05 -0.39 -2.70
C ILE A 153 -3.15 -1.43 -2.97
N LEU A 154 -3.35 -2.37 -2.05
CA LEU A 154 -4.43 -3.35 -2.13
C LEU A 154 -5.79 -2.67 -2.24
N SER A 155 -6.01 -1.60 -1.45
CA SER A 155 -7.24 -0.81 -1.48
C SER A 155 -7.43 -0.11 -2.83
N PHE A 156 -6.38 0.50 -3.38
CA PHE A 156 -6.38 1.10 -4.72
C PHE A 156 -6.78 0.09 -5.80
N ILE A 157 -6.14 -1.08 -5.81
CA ILE A 157 -6.44 -2.14 -6.80
C ILE A 157 -7.86 -2.65 -6.61
N SER A 158 -8.33 -2.85 -5.38
CA SER A 158 -9.69 -3.34 -5.11
C SER A 158 -10.81 -2.34 -5.41
N GLY A 159 -10.45 -1.05 -5.56
CA GLY A 159 -11.38 0.07 -5.57
C GLY A 159 -12.06 0.28 -4.21
N PRO A 160 -12.38 1.52 -3.79
CA PRO A 160 -13.13 1.75 -2.57
C PRO A 160 -14.41 0.91 -2.51
N LYS A 161 -14.78 0.46 -1.30
CA LYS A 161 -16.04 -0.24 -1.06
C LYS A 161 -17.19 0.62 -1.62
N GLN A 162 -17.77 0.21 -2.75
CA GLN A 162 -19.13 0.60 -3.06
C GLN A 162 -20.02 -0.09 -2.01
N ASN A 163 -20.25 0.59 -0.90
CA ASN A 163 -21.31 0.21 0.02
C ASN A 163 -22.59 0.14 -0.81
N LYS A 164 -23.10 -1.08 -1.05
CA LYS A 164 -24.41 -1.30 -1.65
C LYS A 164 -25.55 -0.97 -0.67
N SER A 165 -25.43 0.13 0.07
CA SER A 165 -26.51 0.68 0.89
C SER A 165 -26.92 2.02 0.30
N LEU A 166 -27.83 1.97 -0.68
CA LEU A 166 -28.70 3.10 -1.00
C LEU A 166 -30.04 2.97 -0.25
N ILE A 167 -30.04 2.31 0.91
CA ILE A 167 -31.18 2.35 1.85
C ILE A 167 -30.63 2.35 3.27
N SER A 168 -30.26 3.53 3.77
CA SER A 168 -30.38 3.82 5.20
C SER A 168 -30.33 5.32 5.44
N LYS A 169 -31.48 5.83 5.87
CA LYS A 169 -31.75 7.11 6.49
C LYS A 169 -30.59 7.61 7.38
N LEU A 170 -30.21 8.87 7.15
CA LEU A 170 -30.12 9.92 8.18
C LEU A 170 -29.54 9.49 9.54
N THR A 171 -28.21 9.58 9.69
CA THR A 171 -27.55 10.14 10.88
C THR A 171 -26.19 10.71 10.46
N LEU A 172 -26.12 12.04 10.38
CA LEU A 172 -24.89 12.77 10.17
C LEU A 172 -24.09 12.73 11.48
N THR A 173 -23.14 11.80 11.62
CA THR A 173 -22.11 11.91 12.66
C THR A 173 -20.78 12.23 11.99
N LYS A 174 -20.44 13.51 12.08
CA LYS A 174 -19.16 14.16 11.84
C LYS A 174 -17.96 13.18 11.91
N ARG A 175 -17.51 12.70 10.76
CA ARG A 175 -16.16 12.15 10.59
C ARG A 175 -15.57 12.73 9.31
N ILE A 176 -14.72 13.72 9.53
CA ILE A 176 -13.54 14.16 8.77
C ILE A 176 -13.58 13.77 7.28
N ALA A 177 -13.69 14.80 6.44
CA ALA A 177 -13.62 14.74 4.99
C ALA A 177 -12.46 13.84 4.53
N HIS A 178 -12.81 12.63 4.12
CA HIS A 178 -11.92 11.77 3.35
C HIS A 178 -12.12 12.19 1.90
N SER A 179 -11.05 12.68 1.26
CA SER A 179 -11.05 13.07 -0.16
C SER A 179 -11.79 12.01 -0.98
N GLU A 180 -12.82 12.46 -1.70
CA GLU A 180 -13.65 11.64 -2.59
C GLU A 180 -12.87 11.34 -3.89
N GLU A 181 -11.60 10.93 -3.75
CA GLU A 181 -10.75 10.54 -4.86
C GLU A 181 -11.09 9.11 -5.24
N THR A 182 -12.03 9.00 -6.17
CA THR A 182 -12.37 7.73 -6.81
C THR A 182 -11.11 7.14 -7.44
N SER A 183 -10.65 5.98 -6.95
CA SER A 183 -9.50 5.27 -7.51
C SER A 183 -9.66 5.09 -9.02
N GLU A 184 -8.57 5.15 -9.79
CA GLU A 184 -8.59 4.97 -11.25
C GLU A 184 -9.27 3.66 -11.66
N VAL A 185 -9.07 2.59 -10.89
CA VAL A 185 -9.74 1.30 -11.09
C VAL A 185 -11.26 1.41 -11.01
N LEU A 186 -11.80 2.19 -10.06
CA LEU A 186 -13.25 2.43 -9.99
C LEU A 186 -13.77 3.25 -11.17
N LYS A 187 -13.01 4.23 -11.64
CA LYS A 187 -13.39 5.03 -12.83
C LYS A 187 -13.52 4.11 -14.04
N VAL A 188 -12.57 3.19 -14.23
CA VAL A 188 -12.64 2.12 -15.24
C VAL A 188 -13.86 1.23 -14.98
N ASP A 189 -14.07 0.72 -13.77
CA ASP A 189 -15.21 -0.17 -13.48
C ASP A 189 -16.58 0.47 -13.77
N ILE A 190 -16.73 1.79 -13.54
CA ILE A 190 -17.93 2.55 -13.89
C ILE A 190 -18.06 2.69 -15.41
N ALA A 191 -16.98 3.09 -16.09
CA ALA A 191 -16.95 3.27 -17.54
C ALA A 191 -17.25 1.95 -18.28
N VAL A 192 -16.67 0.84 -17.81
CA VAL A 192 -16.90 -0.50 -18.37
C VAL A 192 -18.34 -0.97 -18.14
N LYS A 193 -18.96 -0.64 -16.99
CA LYS A 193 -20.40 -0.89 -16.81
C LYS A 193 -21.26 -0.05 -17.76
N ALA A 194 -20.87 1.20 -18.04
CA ALA A 194 -21.58 2.06 -18.98
C ALA A 194 -21.49 1.54 -20.44
N LEU A 195 -20.35 0.96 -20.82
CA LEU A 195 -20.17 0.28 -22.12
C LEU A 195 -21.20 -0.81 -22.37
N THR A 196 -21.56 -1.59 -21.34
CA THR A 196 -22.62 -2.62 -21.48
C THR A 196 -23.99 -2.04 -21.85
N LYS A 197 -24.19 -0.74 -21.66
CA LYS A 197 -25.41 0.01 -22.01
C LYS A 197 -25.29 0.79 -23.32
N GLY A 198 -24.22 0.57 -24.11
CA GLY A 198 -24.01 1.21 -25.40
C GLY A 198 -23.42 2.63 -25.34
N ILE A 199 -22.78 3.00 -24.23
CA ILE A 199 -22.20 4.34 -24.03
C ILE A 199 -20.75 4.40 -24.55
N GLU A 200 -20.41 5.56 -25.12
CA GLU A 200 -19.17 6.01 -25.80
C GLU A 200 -17.85 5.28 -25.49
N VAL A 201 -17.38 4.50 -26.48
CA VAL A 201 -16.18 3.65 -26.44
C VAL A 201 -14.86 4.41 -26.26
N HIS A 202 -14.75 5.60 -26.87
CA HIS A 202 -13.50 6.37 -26.88
C HIS A 202 -13.08 6.84 -25.49
N SER A 203 -14.05 7.22 -24.65
CA SER A 203 -13.79 7.66 -23.27
C SER A 203 -13.18 6.54 -22.42
N VAL A 204 -13.70 5.32 -22.55
CA VAL A 204 -13.24 4.16 -21.77
C VAL A 204 -11.82 3.75 -22.17
N GLN A 205 -11.51 3.77 -23.47
CA GLN A 205 -10.18 3.38 -23.95
C GLN A 205 -9.08 4.29 -23.38
N LYS A 206 -9.34 5.60 -23.28
CA LYS A 206 -8.43 6.55 -22.64
C LYS A 206 -8.24 6.24 -21.15
N THR A 207 -9.31 5.96 -20.42
CA THR A 207 -9.23 5.63 -18.98
C THR A 207 -8.52 4.30 -18.75
N LEU A 208 -8.76 3.29 -19.59
CA LEU A 208 -8.05 2.01 -19.52
C LEU A 208 -6.54 2.21 -19.75
N GLY A 209 -6.16 3.03 -20.74
CA GLY A 209 -4.75 3.33 -21.02
C GLY A 209 -4.04 4.04 -19.87
N ALA A 210 -4.70 5.01 -19.23
CA ALA A 210 -4.16 5.65 -18.04
C ALA A 210 -3.95 4.65 -16.90
N LEU A 211 -4.95 3.80 -16.62
CA LEU A 211 -4.84 2.78 -15.58
C LEU A 211 -3.74 1.76 -15.87
N GLU A 212 -3.57 1.33 -17.12
CA GLU A 212 -2.50 0.42 -17.52
C GLU A 212 -1.11 1.00 -17.23
N MET A 213 -0.89 2.28 -17.53
CA MET A 213 0.36 2.98 -17.22
C MET A 213 0.59 3.07 -15.71
N THR A 214 -0.42 3.48 -14.94
CA THR A 214 -0.31 3.50 -13.47
C THR A 214 0.01 2.11 -12.90
N LEU A 215 -0.58 1.05 -13.44
CA LEU A 215 -0.30 -0.33 -13.01
C LEU A 215 1.10 -0.80 -13.40
N GLN A 216 1.63 -0.35 -14.54
CA GLN A 216 3.01 -0.62 -14.93
C GLN A 216 4.00 0.05 -13.96
N ASP A 217 3.83 1.34 -13.68
CA ASP A 217 4.66 2.07 -12.70
C ASP A 217 4.58 1.43 -11.31
N LEU A 218 3.39 0.96 -10.93
CA LEU A 218 3.17 0.22 -9.69
C LEU A 218 3.94 -1.11 -9.66
N GLU A 219 3.88 -1.90 -10.73
CA GLU A 219 4.64 -3.16 -10.84
C GLU A 219 6.15 -2.93 -10.70
N ASP A 220 6.68 -1.90 -11.37
CA ASP A 220 8.11 -1.58 -11.32
C ASP A 220 8.56 -1.11 -9.93
N GLY A 221 7.73 -0.28 -9.27
CA GLY A 221 7.97 0.14 -7.88
C GLY A 221 7.88 -1.02 -6.89
N LEU A 222 6.91 -1.93 -7.04
CA LEU A 222 6.77 -3.12 -6.20
C LEU A 222 7.94 -4.08 -6.35
N GLU A 223 8.44 -4.25 -7.57
CA GLU A 223 9.62 -5.08 -7.81
C GLU A 223 10.84 -4.52 -7.08
N THR A 224 11.01 -3.20 -7.08
CA THR A 224 12.09 -2.52 -6.34
C THR A 224 11.96 -2.77 -4.83
N VAL A 225 10.78 -2.55 -4.25
CA VAL A 225 10.52 -2.81 -2.83
C VAL A 225 10.71 -4.29 -2.48
N PHE A 226 10.27 -5.21 -3.34
CA PHE A 226 10.45 -6.65 -3.13
C PHE A 226 11.93 -7.05 -3.03
N ARG A 227 12.79 -6.47 -3.88
CA ARG A 227 14.25 -6.67 -3.76
C ARG A 227 14.80 -6.13 -2.45
N CYS A 228 14.34 -4.94 -2.01
CA CYS A 228 14.74 -4.37 -0.72
C CYS A 228 14.33 -5.29 0.44
N LEU A 229 13.12 -5.87 0.42
CA LEU A 229 12.66 -6.81 1.44
C LEU A 229 13.49 -8.10 1.49
N ILE A 230 13.89 -8.63 0.32
CA ILE A 230 14.80 -9.78 0.26
C ILE A 230 16.14 -9.43 0.90
N LYS A 231 16.74 -8.30 0.51
CA LYS A 231 18.01 -7.82 1.06
C LYS A 231 17.90 -7.67 2.58
N HIS A 232 16.85 -7.02 3.04
CA HIS A 232 16.57 -6.82 4.46
C HIS A 232 16.52 -8.15 5.21
N ARG A 233 15.74 -9.12 4.73
CA ARG A 233 15.67 -10.45 5.32
C ARG A 233 17.05 -11.12 5.39
N VAL A 234 17.86 -11.02 4.34
CA VAL A 234 19.22 -11.58 4.33
C VAL A 234 20.09 -10.90 5.40
N SER A 235 20.02 -9.58 5.53
CA SER A 235 20.75 -8.84 6.57
C SER A 235 20.33 -9.26 7.98
N LEU A 236 19.03 -9.42 8.24
CA LEU A 236 18.52 -9.94 9.51
C LEU A 236 19.09 -11.32 9.83
N LEU A 237 19.11 -12.23 8.84
CA LEU A 237 19.65 -13.59 8.98
C LEU A 237 21.16 -13.62 9.26
N ASN A 238 21.90 -12.61 8.79
CA ASN A 238 23.35 -12.54 8.99
C ASN A 238 23.74 -11.94 10.35
N ILE A 239 22.84 -11.18 10.98
CA ILE A 239 23.09 -10.51 12.27
C ILE A 239 22.56 -11.34 13.44
N ASN A 240 21.57 -12.22 13.20
CA ASN A 240 20.98 -13.11 14.22
C ASN A 240 21.88 -14.32 14.56
#